data_AF-A0A7R9CRA8-F1
#
_entry.id   AF-A0A7R9CRA8-F1
#
_cell.length_a   1.000
_cell.length_b   1.000
_cell.length_c   1.000
_cell.angle_alpha   90.00
_cell.angle_beta   90.00
_cell.angle_gamma   90.00
#
_symmetry.space_group_name_H-M   'P 1'
#
loop_
_entity.id
_entity.type
_entity.pdbx_description
1 polymer ?
#
loop_
_entity_poly.entity_id
_entity_poly.type
_entity_poly.pdbx_seq_one_letter_code
_entity_poly.pdbx_strand_id
1 'polypeptide(L)'
;MDMMFEAYLTHESGHLEPDDIPHTKDPVWILGKKYSAIYDVEMIRRDIRTKLWFTYRRGFVPIGDTGLTTDKGWGCMLRCGQMVLAQALVHLHLGREWNWHPETRNSAYLKILHMFEDRRAAAYSIHQIALMGASEGKDVGHWFGPNTVAQVLK
;
A
#
# COMPACT_ATOMS: atom_id res chain seq x y z
N MET A 1 21.53 -1.80 -6.20
CA MET A 1 20.94 -1.81 -4.84
C MET A 1 20.45 -0.41 -4.62
N ASP A 2 19.13 -0.20 -4.50
CA ASP A 2 18.55 1.14 -4.48
C ASP A 2 19.09 1.92 -3.27
N MET A 3 20.02 2.85 -3.51
CA MET A 3 20.56 3.74 -2.47
C MET A 3 19.44 4.50 -1.75
N MET A 4 18.32 4.73 -2.44
CA MET A 4 17.13 5.37 -1.88
C MET A 4 16.47 4.50 -0.81
N PHE A 5 16.39 3.18 -1.01
CA PHE A 5 15.78 2.26 -0.04
C PHE A 5 16.65 2.12 1.21
N GLU A 6 17.98 2.13 1.06
CA GLU A 6 18.89 2.15 2.20
C GLU A 6 18.86 3.48 2.95
N ALA A 7 18.75 4.62 2.27
CA ALA A 7 18.66 5.93 2.91
C ALA A 7 17.42 6.09 3.82
N TYR A 8 16.32 5.38 3.53
CA TYR A 8 15.16 5.33 4.43
C TYR A 8 15.33 4.38 5.63
N LEU A 9 16.31 3.47 5.59
CA LEU A 9 16.52 2.42 6.60
C LEU A 9 17.76 2.67 7.48
N THR A 10 18.75 3.42 7.01
CA THR A 10 19.96 3.74 7.75
C THR A 10 19.87 5.16 8.31
N HIS A 11 20.00 5.29 9.64
CA HIS A 11 20.04 6.56 10.37
C HIS A 11 21.30 7.42 10.08
N GLU A 12 22.14 7.04 9.11
CA GLU A 12 23.46 7.64 8.85
C GLU A 12 23.45 8.79 7.81
N SER A 13 22.30 9.14 7.25
CA SER A 13 22.13 10.23 6.26
C SER A 13 21.66 11.57 6.87
N GLY A 14 21.84 11.78 8.17
CA GLY A 14 21.23 12.86 8.97
C GLY A 14 21.57 14.32 8.64
N HIS A 15 22.23 14.62 7.52
CA HIS A 15 22.62 16.00 7.16
C HIS A 15 22.20 16.46 5.76
N LEU A 16 21.58 15.60 4.95
CA LEU A 16 21.04 16.00 3.65
C LEU A 16 19.53 15.78 3.66
N GLU A 17 18.77 16.85 3.41
CA GLU A 17 17.36 16.74 3.08
C GLU A 17 17.20 15.75 1.90
N PRO A 18 16.37 14.71 2.03
CA PRO A 18 16.13 13.80 0.92
C PRO A 18 15.62 14.59 -0.29
N ASP A 19 16.23 14.36 -1.46
CA ASP A 19 15.76 14.90 -2.76
C ASP A 19 14.54 14.09 -3.25
N ASP A 20 13.49 14.05 -2.43
CA ASP A 20 12.28 13.24 -2.63
C ASP A 20 11.04 14.08 -2.99
N ILE A 21 11.04 15.38 -2.65
CA ILE A 21 9.96 16.31 -2.98
C ILE A 21 10.47 17.34 -4.01
N PRO A 22 9.75 17.58 -5.12
CA PRO A 22 10.21 18.49 -6.16
C PRO A 22 10.28 19.94 -5.67
N HIS A 23 11.42 20.61 -5.87
CA HIS A 23 11.58 22.03 -5.58
C HIS A 23 10.99 22.91 -6.70
N THR A 24 9.66 23.03 -6.74
CA THR A 24 8.93 23.82 -7.75
C THR A 24 7.91 24.79 -7.13
N LYS A 25 7.51 25.82 -7.88
CA LYS A 25 6.40 26.70 -7.52
C LYS A 25 5.03 26.04 -7.78
N ASP A 26 5.01 25.00 -8.59
CA ASP A 26 3.79 24.24 -8.85
C ASP A 26 3.35 23.45 -7.61
N PRO A 27 2.04 23.32 -7.36
CA PRO A 27 1.55 22.60 -6.20
C PRO A 27 1.73 21.09 -6.33
N VAL A 28 1.98 20.43 -5.20
CA VAL A 28 1.89 18.97 -5.08
C VAL A 28 0.48 18.60 -4.68
N TRP A 29 -0.14 17.66 -5.40
CA TRP A 29 -1.47 17.15 -5.09
C TRP A 29 -1.39 15.71 -4.61
N ILE A 30 -1.93 15.44 -3.43
CA ILE A 30 -2.05 14.08 -2.89
C ILE A 30 -3.51 13.85 -2.56
N LEU A 31 -4.16 12.96 -3.32
CA LEU A 31 -5.53 12.49 -3.08
C LEU A 31 -6.51 13.62 -2.72
N GLY A 32 -6.56 14.65 -3.58
CA GLY A 32 -7.46 15.80 -3.43
C GLY A 32 -6.98 16.93 -2.52
N LYS A 33 -5.83 16.79 -1.84
CA LYS A 33 -5.23 17.86 -1.02
C LYS A 33 -4.06 18.50 -1.73
N LYS A 34 -4.03 19.84 -1.71
CA LYS A 34 -3.00 20.68 -2.34
C LYS A 34 -1.95 21.08 -1.30
N TYR A 35 -0.70 21.01 -1.69
CA TYR A 35 0.46 21.39 -0.87
C TYR A 35 1.40 22.30 -1.65
N SER A 36 2.10 23.19 -0.95
CA SER A 36 3.27 23.89 -1.46
C SER A 36 4.47 22.96 -1.49
N ALA A 37 5.08 22.76 -2.66
CA ALA A 37 6.29 21.93 -2.78
C ALA A 37 7.52 22.54 -2.07
N ILE A 38 7.45 23.83 -1.70
CA ILE A 38 8.53 24.56 -1.01
C ILE A 38 8.27 24.67 0.49
N TYR A 39 7.02 24.88 0.89
CA TYR A 39 6.67 25.23 2.28
C TYR A 39 6.06 24.08 3.08
N ASP A 40 5.53 23.06 2.42
CA ASP A 40 4.78 21.97 3.06
C ASP A 40 5.50 20.61 2.95
N VAL A 41 6.83 20.60 2.79
CA VAL A 41 7.63 19.39 2.54
C VAL A 41 7.37 18.29 3.57
N GLU A 42 7.38 18.62 4.86
CA GLU A 42 7.11 17.68 5.94
C GLU A 42 5.65 17.22 5.96
N MET A 43 4.71 18.08 5.54
CA MET A 43 3.31 17.69 5.43
C MET A 43 3.07 16.73 4.27
N ILE A 44 3.76 16.95 3.14
CA ILE A 44 3.77 16.05 1.99
C ILE A 44 4.32 14.68 2.40
N ARG A 45 5.50 14.64 3.04
CA ARG A 45 6.11 13.39 3.53
C ARG A 45 5.21 12.68 4.54
N ARG A 46 4.59 13.41 5.47
CA ARG A 46 3.66 12.82 6.45
C ARG A 46 2.41 12.25 5.78
N ASP A 47 1.85 12.94 4.79
CA ASP A 47 0.66 12.46 4.08
C ASP A 47 0.98 11.20 3.28
N ILE A 48 2.13 11.15 2.59
CA ILE A 48 2.60 9.94 1.88
C ILE A 48 2.83 8.78 2.86
N ARG A 49 3.58 9.02 3.95
CA ARG A 49 3.90 7.99 4.97
C ARG A 49 2.67 7.43 5.67
N THR A 50 1.59 8.19 5.72
CA THR A 50 0.32 7.76 6.31
C THR A 50 -0.40 6.68 5.49
N LYS A 51 -0.09 6.55 4.20
CA LYS A 51 -0.78 5.62 3.32
C LYS A 51 -0.38 4.19 3.61
N LEU A 52 -1.36 3.30 3.68
CA LEU A 52 -1.12 1.86 3.80
C LEU A 52 -0.43 1.37 2.53
N TRP A 53 0.83 0.97 2.68
CA TRP A 53 1.67 0.53 1.58
C TRP A 53 1.80 -1.00 1.59
N PHE A 54 1.33 -1.63 0.52
CA PHE A 54 1.43 -3.08 0.33
C PHE A 54 2.42 -3.39 -0.79
N THR A 55 3.35 -4.28 -0.49
CA THR A 55 4.44 -4.68 -1.38
C THR A 55 4.44 -6.19 -1.54
N TYR A 56 5.31 -6.69 -2.41
CA TYR A 56 5.55 -8.13 -2.51
C TYR A 56 5.97 -8.72 -1.16
N ARG A 57 5.45 -9.91 -0.87
CA ARG A 57 5.73 -10.68 0.33
C ARG A 57 6.16 -12.09 -0.06
N ARG A 58 6.85 -12.74 0.87
CA ARG A 58 7.34 -14.11 0.73
C ARG A 58 7.23 -14.85 2.06
N GLY A 59 7.12 -16.16 2.00
CA GLY A 59 6.99 -17.01 3.19
C GLY A 59 5.60 -16.95 3.84
N PHE A 60 4.60 -16.41 3.14
CA PHE A 60 3.22 -16.55 3.59
C PHE A 60 2.72 -17.99 3.36
N VAL A 61 1.65 -18.38 4.05
CA VAL A 61 1.05 -19.72 3.89
C VAL A 61 0.67 -19.96 2.41
N PRO A 62 0.85 -21.17 1.85
CA PRO A 62 0.57 -21.42 0.44
C PRO A 62 -0.84 -20.98 0.00
N ILE A 63 -0.99 -20.45 -1.22
CA ILE A 63 -2.28 -20.03 -1.79
C ILE A 63 -2.95 -21.22 -2.49
N GLY A 64 -4.11 -21.66 -1.96
CA GLY A 64 -4.82 -22.83 -2.47
C GLY A 64 -3.89 -24.06 -2.56
N ASP A 65 -3.98 -24.77 -3.68
CA ASP A 65 -3.17 -25.95 -3.99
C ASP A 65 -1.97 -25.64 -4.90
N THR A 66 -1.73 -24.36 -5.22
CA THR A 66 -0.63 -23.95 -6.13
C THR A 66 0.77 -24.09 -5.52
N GLY A 67 0.87 -24.15 -4.19
CA GLY A 67 2.15 -24.11 -3.48
C GLY A 67 2.83 -22.74 -3.45
N LEU A 68 2.26 -21.70 -4.08
CA LEU A 68 2.86 -20.37 -4.09
C LEU A 68 2.85 -19.72 -2.70
N THR A 69 4.04 -19.33 -2.23
CA THR A 69 4.29 -18.66 -0.94
C THR A 69 4.89 -17.26 -1.12
N THR A 70 4.89 -16.75 -2.35
CA THR A 70 5.38 -15.42 -2.72
C THR A 70 4.54 -14.87 -3.87
N ASP A 71 4.26 -13.56 -3.83
CA ASP A 71 3.59 -12.85 -4.91
C ASP A 71 4.55 -12.04 -5.81
N LYS A 72 5.86 -12.13 -5.52
CA LYS A 72 6.89 -11.54 -6.36
C LYS A 72 6.77 -12.04 -7.80
N GLY A 73 6.66 -11.10 -8.75
CA GLY A 73 6.62 -11.37 -10.18
C GLY A 73 5.21 -11.49 -10.77
N TRP A 74 4.15 -11.40 -9.95
CA TRP A 74 2.77 -11.45 -10.45
C TRP A 74 1.75 -10.65 -9.63
N GLY A 75 2.02 -10.40 -8.35
CA GLY A 75 1.08 -9.76 -7.42
C GLY A 75 0.98 -8.23 -7.51
N CYS A 76 1.72 -7.54 -8.40
CA CYS A 76 1.82 -6.07 -8.36
C CYS A 76 0.46 -5.38 -8.44
N MET A 77 -0.39 -5.76 -9.39
CA MET A 77 -1.72 -5.17 -9.54
C MET A 77 -2.64 -5.51 -8.36
N LEU A 78 -2.48 -6.69 -7.76
CA LEU A 78 -3.24 -7.09 -6.57
C LEU A 78 -2.85 -6.19 -5.38
N ARG A 79 -1.55 -5.91 -5.19
CA ARG A 79 -1.05 -4.97 -4.19
C ARG A 79 -1.53 -3.54 -4.43
N CYS A 80 -1.56 -3.09 -5.70
CA CYS A 80 -2.17 -1.80 -6.05
C CYS A 80 -3.66 -1.75 -5.69
N GLY A 81 -4.42 -2.81 -5.96
CA GLY A 81 -5.82 -2.94 -5.53
C GLY A 81 -5.98 -2.86 -4.01
N GLN A 82 -5.13 -3.57 -3.27
CA GLN A 82 -5.10 -3.48 -1.79
C GLN A 82 -4.86 -2.04 -1.33
N MET A 83 -3.91 -1.31 -1.91
CA MET A 83 -3.62 0.07 -1.52
C MET A 83 -4.78 1.02 -1.77
N VAL A 84 -5.43 0.92 -2.94
CA VAL A 84 -6.59 1.77 -3.27
C VAL A 84 -7.77 1.47 -2.35
N LEU A 85 -8.09 0.19 -2.11
CA LEU A 85 -9.18 -0.19 -1.21
C LEU A 85 -8.88 0.19 0.25
N ALA A 86 -7.66 -0.05 0.72
CA ALA A 86 -7.26 0.35 2.07
C ALA A 86 -7.34 1.87 2.26
N GLN A 87 -6.97 2.65 1.24
CA GLN A 87 -7.12 4.10 1.29
C GLN A 87 -8.59 4.53 1.35
N ALA A 88 -9.49 3.84 0.64
CA ALA A 88 -10.93 4.08 0.74
C ALA A 88 -11.45 3.77 2.16
N LEU A 89 -11.03 2.64 2.75
CA LEU A 89 -11.41 2.26 4.12
C LEU A 89 -10.85 3.24 5.17
N VAL A 90 -9.61 3.69 5.03
CA VAL A 90 -9.03 4.74 5.89
C VAL A 90 -9.84 6.02 5.77
N HIS A 91 -10.18 6.45 4.56
CA HIS A 91 -11.00 7.64 4.36
C HIS A 91 -12.39 7.49 5.01
N LEU A 92 -13.05 6.35 4.82
CA LEU A 92 -14.39 6.08 5.34
C LEU A 92 -14.43 6.03 6.87
N HIS A 93 -13.44 5.40 7.51
CA HIS A 93 -13.48 5.10 8.94
C HIS A 93 -12.64 6.05 9.82
N LEU A 94 -11.63 6.71 9.25
CA LEU A 94 -10.71 7.60 9.98
C LEU A 94 -10.73 9.04 9.45
N GLY A 95 -11.21 9.25 8.22
CA GLY A 95 -11.24 10.54 7.55
C GLY A 95 -9.95 10.87 6.79
N ARG A 96 -10.05 11.78 5.81
CA ARG A 96 -8.92 12.24 4.97
C ARG A 96 -7.77 12.88 5.76
N GLU A 97 -8.09 13.54 6.87
CA GLU A 97 -7.13 14.26 7.72
C GLU A 97 -6.45 13.36 8.76
N TRP A 98 -6.80 12.08 8.81
CA TRP A 98 -6.09 11.12 9.66
C TRP A 98 -4.62 11.01 9.25
N ASN A 99 -3.73 10.91 10.24
CA ASN A 99 -2.29 10.75 10.06
C ASN A 99 -1.80 9.55 10.86
N TRP A 100 -0.87 8.80 10.29
CA TRP A 100 -0.23 7.68 10.97
C TRP A 100 1.05 8.13 11.69
N HIS A 101 1.25 7.58 12.88
CA HIS A 101 2.51 7.65 13.65
C HIS A 101 2.95 6.24 14.08
N PRO A 102 4.26 5.95 14.25
CA PRO A 102 4.74 4.65 14.71
C PRO A 102 4.10 4.16 16.03
N GLU A 103 3.74 5.09 16.90
CA GLU A 103 3.09 4.85 18.19
C GLU A 103 1.58 4.66 18.08
N THR A 104 0.99 4.75 16.87
CA THR A 104 -0.45 4.62 16.67
C THR A 104 -0.96 3.29 17.21
N ARG A 105 -1.94 3.37 18.11
CA ARG A 105 -2.73 2.23 18.61
C ARG A 105 -4.22 2.37 18.31
N ASN A 106 -4.56 3.19 17.31
CA ASN A 106 -5.94 3.40 16.90
C ASN A 106 -6.58 2.07 16.45
N SER A 107 -7.66 1.67 17.12
CA SER A 107 -8.29 0.37 16.92
C SER A 107 -8.94 0.24 15.55
N ALA A 108 -9.49 1.32 14.98
CA ALA A 108 -10.07 1.31 13.64
C ALA A 108 -8.99 1.15 12.57
N TYR A 109 -7.85 1.85 12.70
CA TYR A 109 -6.69 1.64 11.83
C TYR A 109 -6.20 0.19 11.86
N LEU A 110 -5.99 -0.38 13.06
CA LEU A 110 -5.52 -1.75 13.21
C LEU A 110 -6.51 -2.76 12.61
N LYS A 111 -7.82 -2.53 12.79
CA LYS A 111 -8.87 -3.34 12.14
C LYS A 111 -8.73 -3.31 10.63
N ILE A 112 -8.57 -2.13 10.01
CA ILE A 112 -8.36 -2.00 8.56
C ILE A 112 -7.11 -2.77 8.15
N LEU A 113 -5.97 -2.53 8.81
CA LEU A 113 -4.71 -3.20 8.48
C LEU A 113 -4.82 -4.73 8.53
N HIS A 114 -5.50 -5.27 9.55
CA HIS A 114 -5.70 -6.72 9.69
C HIS A 114 -6.54 -7.35 8.57
N MET A 115 -7.30 -6.57 7.80
CA MET A 115 -8.04 -7.07 6.63
C MET A 115 -7.12 -7.39 5.45
N PHE A 116 -5.89 -6.88 5.42
CA PHE A 116 -4.95 -7.01 4.29
C PHE A 116 -3.74 -7.90 4.59
N GLU A 117 -3.61 -8.42 5.81
CA GLU A 117 -2.54 -9.34 6.19
C GLU A 117 -2.48 -10.54 5.24
N ASP A 118 -1.28 -11.05 4.94
CA ASP A 118 -1.06 -12.20 4.05
C ASP A 118 -1.38 -13.54 4.75
N ARG A 119 -2.63 -13.66 5.20
CA ARG A 119 -3.21 -14.85 5.81
C ARG A 119 -4.59 -15.12 5.22
N ARG A 120 -4.94 -16.40 5.09
CA ARG A 120 -6.21 -16.85 4.50
C ARG A 120 -7.45 -16.21 5.14
N ALA A 121 -7.41 -15.93 6.44
CA ALA A 121 -8.54 -15.37 7.18
C ALA A 121 -8.78 -13.87 6.94
N ALA A 122 -7.81 -13.14 6.38
CA ALA A 122 -7.95 -11.71 6.12
C ALA A 122 -8.69 -11.49 4.79
N ALA A 123 -9.78 -10.71 4.84
CA ALA A 123 -10.76 -10.57 3.76
C ALA A 123 -10.16 -10.08 2.43
N TYR A 124 -9.18 -9.18 2.51
CA TYR A 124 -8.49 -8.58 1.35
C TYR A 124 -7.02 -9.00 1.30
N SER A 125 -6.70 -10.17 1.84
CA SER A 125 -5.36 -10.77 1.73
C SER A 125 -5.02 -11.09 0.27
N ILE A 126 -3.72 -11.25 -0.01
CA ILE A 126 -3.26 -11.76 -1.30
C ILE A 126 -3.88 -13.12 -1.63
N HIS A 127 -4.16 -13.94 -0.62
CA HIS A 127 -4.82 -15.24 -0.76
C HIS A 127 -6.23 -15.09 -1.31
N GLN A 128 -7.06 -14.24 -0.68
CA GLN A 128 -8.45 -14.06 -1.07
C GLN A 128 -8.55 -13.41 -2.45
N ILE A 129 -7.75 -12.38 -2.72
CA ILE A 129 -7.76 -11.69 -4.00
C ILE A 129 -7.31 -12.63 -5.14
N ALA A 130 -6.23 -13.40 -4.93
CA ALA A 130 -5.75 -14.31 -5.96
C ALA A 130 -6.72 -15.46 -6.24
N LEU A 131 -7.34 -16.04 -5.20
CA LEU A 131 -8.33 -17.11 -5.35
C LEU A 131 -9.63 -16.62 -6.00
N MET A 132 -10.11 -15.44 -5.60
CA MET A 132 -11.29 -14.82 -6.18
C MET A 132 -11.09 -14.47 -7.67
N GLY A 133 -9.85 -14.27 -8.10
CA GLY A 133 -9.49 -14.12 -9.52
C GLY A 133 -10.07 -15.20 -10.45
N ALA A 134 -10.30 -16.41 -9.96
CA ALA A 134 -10.89 -17.49 -10.74
C ALA A 134 -12.29 -17.12 -11.28
N SER A 135 -13.06 -16.33 -10.54
CA SER A 135 -14.37 -15.81 -10.98
C SER A 135 -14.26 -14.89 -12.20
N GLU A 136 -13.09 -14.27 -12.40
CA GLU A 136 -12.75 -13.40 -13.52
C GLU A 136 -11.85 -14.09 -14.56
N GLY A 137 -11.74 -15.43 -14.51
CA GLY A 137 -10.91 -16.22 -15.42
C GLY A 137 -9.40 -16.03 -15.20
N LYS A 138 -8.98 -15.69 -13.98
CA LYS A 138 -7.57 -15.53 -13.59
C LYS A 138 -7.16 -16.54 -12.54
N ASP A 139 -6.38 -17.53 -12.95
CA ASP A 139 -5.73 -18.43 -11.99
C ASP A 139 -4.73 -17.70 -11.09
N VAL A 140 -4.48 -18.29 -9.92
CA VAL A 140 -3.45 -17.83 -8.98
C VAL A 140 -2.09 -17.82 -9.68
N GLY A 141 -1.36 -16.71 -9.58
CA GLY A 141 -0.10 -16.50 -10.30
C GLY A 141 -0.23 -15.67 -11.58
N HIS A 142 -1.44 -15.47 -12.11
CA HIS A 142 -1.66 -14.61 -13.27
C HIS A 142 -1.67 -13.12 -12.90
N TRP A 143 -1.25 -12.31 -13.87
CA TRP A 143 -1.30 -10.86 -13.78
C TRP A 143 -2.73 -10.36 -13.98
N PHE A 144 -3.14 -9.42 -13.13
CA PHE A 144 -4.43 -8.74 -13.25
C PHE A 144 -4.25 -7.41 -13.98
N GLY A 145 -5.29 -7.00 -14.71
CA GLY A 145 -5.47 -5.61 -15.12
C GLY A 145 -6.27 -4.82 -14.07
N PRO A 146 -6.34 -3.49 -14.20
CA PRO A 146 -7.09 -2.63 -13.28
C PRO A 146 -8.57 -3.02 -13.12
N ASN A 147 -9.25 -3.38 -14.22
CA ASN A 147 -10.66 -3.80 -14.14
C ASN A 147 -10.83 -5.09 -13.34
N THR A 148 -9.99 -6.10 -13.59
CA THR A 148 -10.08 -7.39 -12.91
C THR A 148 -9.89 -7.26 -11.41
N VAL A 149 -8.87 -6.51 -10.97
CA VAL A 149 -8.69 -6.31 -9.52
C VAL A 149 -9.86 -5.55 -8.90
N ALA A 150 -10.47 -4.61 -9.63
CA ALA A 150 -11.66 -3.90 -9.15
C ALA A 150 -12.89 -4.82 -8.99
N GLN A 151 -13.13 -5.74 -9.94
CA GLN A 151 -14.23 -6.72 -9.83
C GLN A 151 -13.99 -7.70 -8.69
N VAL A 152 -12.75 -8.16 -8.50
CA VAL A 152 -12.39 -9.05 -7.40
C VAL A 152 -12.60 -8.42 -6.02
N LEU A 153 -12.47 -7.09 -5.91
CA LEU A 153 -12.64 -6.36 -4.65
C LEU A 153 -14.10 -5.93 -4.38
N LYS A 154 -15.01 -6.11 -5.34
CA LYS A 154 -16.43 -5.71 -5.26
C LYS A 154 -17.25 -6.70 -4.45
#